data_AF-A0A832Z5R6-F1
#
_entry.id   AF-A0A832Z5R6-F1
#
_cell.length_a   1.000
_cell.length_b   1.000
_cell.length_c   1.000
_cell.angle_alpha   90.00
_cell.angle_beta   90.00
_cell.angle_gamma   90.00
#
_symmetry.space_group_name_H-M   'P 1'
#
loop_
_entity.id
_entity.type
_entity.pdbx_description
1 polymer ?
#
loop_
_entity_poly.entity_id
_entity_poly.type
_entity_poly.pdbx_seq_one_letter_code
_entity_poly.pdbx_strand_id
1 'polypeptide(L)'
;MVYVDFTVKEDDGAAWYESGKIVINLRWLNFDWEVENYILECIIHEYIEHVMGLGHRAASYAEKIVRGLLLETGKTVEIGEEGRMLSFREQAKVEFTKLWMS
;
A
#
# COMPACT_ATOMS: atom_id res chain seq x y z
N MET A 1 -12.13 -9.82 -11.39
CA MET A 1 -11.44 -10.57 -10.32
C MET A 1 -9.97 -10.46 -10.59
N VAL A 2 -9.18 -10.00 -9.62
CA VAL A 2 -7.72 -9.91 -9.75
C VAL A 2 -7.12 -11.14 -9.07
N TYR A 3 -6.13 -11.74 -9.71
CA TYR A 3 -5.39 -12.86 -9.14
C TYR A 3 -4.08 -12.37 -8.53
N VAL A 4 -3.63 -13.01 -7.46
CA VAL A 4 -2.28 -12.82 -6.91
C VAL A 4 -1.48 -14.09 -7.21
N ASP A 5 -0.26 -13.91 -7.72
CA ASP A 5 0.68 -14.99 -8.05
C ASP A 5 2.01 -14.72 -7.33
N PHE A 6 2.75 -15.77 -6.98
CA PHE A 6 4.01 -15.66 -6.25
C PHE A 6 5.17 -16.21 -7.06
N THR A 7 6.30 -15.52 -7.03
CA THR A 7 7.50 -15.94 -7.76
C THR A 7 8.77 -15.65 -6.97
N VAL A 8 9.87 -16.28 -7.37
CA VAL A 8 11.22 -15.94 -6.93
C VAL A 8 12.04 -15.81 -8.20
N LYS A 9 12.40 -14.57 -8.56
CA LYS A 9 13.18 -14.26 -9.78
C LYS A 9 14.24 -13.22 -9.48
N GLU A 10 15.41 -13.41 -10.10
CA GLU A 10 16.47 -12.41 -10.18
C GLU A 10 16.02 -11.27 -11.11
N ASP A 11 15.22 -10.35 -10.55
CA ASP A 11 14.62 -9.19 -11.20
C ASP A 11 14.59 -8.02 -10.20
N ASP A 12 14.55 -6.79 -10.73
CA ASP A 12 14.64 -5.53 -9.96
C ASP A 12 13.31 -5.13 -9.30
N GLY A 13 12.20 -5.75 -9.69
CA GLY A 13 10.86 -5.50 -9.15
C GLY A 13 10.48 -6.34 -7.92
N ALA A 14 9.86 -5.69 -6.93
CA ALA A 14 9.23 -6.32 -5.76
C ALA A 14 7.86 -6.94 -6.12
N ALA A 15 7.07 -6.24 -6.93
CA ALA A 15 5.86 -6.74 -7.55
C ALA A 15 5.66 -6.09 -8.94
N TRP A 16 4.72 -6.62 -9.72
CA TRP A 16 4.23 -6.01 -10.96
C TRP A 16 2.85 -6.54 -11.35
N TYR A 17 2.12 -5.77 -12.15
CA TYR A 17 0.85 -6.17 -12.74
C TYR A 17 1.00 -6.63 -14.20
N GLU A 18 0.65 -7.89 -14.48
CA GLU A 18 0.73 -8.48 -15.81
C GLU A 18 -0.49 -9.36 -16.09
N SER A 19 -1.10 -9.22 -17.28
CA SER A 19 -2.17 -10.09 -17.80
C SER A 19 -3.34 -10.37 -16.82
N GLY A 20 -3.73 -9.39 -16.00
CA GLY A 20 -4.82 -9.54 -15.02
C GLY A 20 -4.40 -10.11 -13.66
N LYS A 21 -3.10 -10.25 -13.42
CA LYS A 21 -2.50 -10.75 -12.19
C LYS A 21 -1.59 -9.70 -11.55
N ILE A 22 -1.60 -9.65 -10.22
CA ILE A 22 -0.52 -9.05 -9.42
C ILE A 22 0.48 -10.17 -9.15
N VAL A 23 1.72 -10.02 -9.59
CA VAL A 23 2.81 -10.97 -9.34
C VAL A 23 3.72 -10.39 -8.27
N ILE A 24 3.95 -11.15 -7.19
CA ILE A 24 4.77 -10.73 -6.06
C ILE A 24 6.07 -11.53 -6.06
N ASN A 25 7.21 -10.84 -6.11
CA ASN A 25 8.54 -11.45 -6.08
C ASN A 25 9.01 -11.60 -4.63
N LEU A 26 8.95 -12.82 -4.11
CA LEU A 26 9.36 -13.13 -2.74
C LEU A 26 10.88 -13.06 -2.53
N ARG A 27 11.69 -12.81 -3.57
CA ARG A 27 13.14 -12.55 -3.45
C ARG A 27 13.46 -11.33 -2.58
N TRP A 28 12.59 -10.31 -2.59
CA TRP A 28 12.79 -9.06 -1.86
C TRP A 28 12.23 -9.09 -0.42
N LEU A 29 11.62 -10.21 -0.02
CA LEU A 29 11.21 -10.46 1.36
C LEU A 29 12.47 -10.76 2.19
N ASN A 30 12.89 -9.80 3.02
CA ASN A 30 14.11 -9.93 3.83
C ASN A 30 13.88 -10.71 5.15
N PHE A 31 12.66 -10.69 5.69
CA PHE A 31 12.36 -11.28 7.00
C PHE A 31 10.96 -11.91 7.07
N ASP A 32 10.86 -13.10 7.66
CA ASP A 32 9.60 -13.85 7.81
C ASP A 32 8.51 -13.05 8.56
N TRP A 33 8.89 -12.21 9.53
CA TRP A 33 7.96 -11.40 10.32
C TRP A 33 7.39 -10.20 9.56
N GLU A 34 7.91 -9.89 8.37
CA GLU A 34 7.37 -8.84 7.48
C GLU A 34 6.47 -9.40 6.37
N VAL A 35 6.31 -10.72 6.25
CA VAL A 35 5.54 -11.41 5.18
C VAL A 35 4.20 -10.75 4.89
N GLU A 36 3.38 -10.54 5.91
CA GLU A 36 2.02 -10.01 5.73
C GLU A 36 2.05 -8.55 5.24
N ASN A 37 2.91 -7.72 5.83
CA ASN A 37 3.08 -6.32 5.43
C ASN A 37 3.60 -6.20 3.99
N TYR A 38 4.63 -6.99 3.66
CA TYR A 38 5.23 -7.02 2.32
C TYR A 38 4.22 -7.40 1.24
N ILE A 39 3.46 -8.48 1.47
CA ILE A 39 2.42 -8.94 0.55
C ILE A 39 1.31 -7.90 0.42
N LEU A 40 0.84 -7.31 1.53
CA LEU A 40 -0.22 -6.29 1.51
C LEU A 40 0.22 -5.04 0.74
N GLU A 41 1.42 -4.52 0.98
CA GLU A 41 1.97 -3.36 0.28
C GLU A 41 2.06 -3.61 -1.22
N CYS A 42 2.65 -4.75 -1.63
CA CYS A 42 2.69 -5.16 -3.03
C CYS A 42 1.29 -5.23 -3.67
N ILE A 43 0.31 -5.85 -3.01
CA ILE A 43 -1.06 -5.94 -3.53
C ILE A 43 -1.69 -4.55 -3.68
N ILE A 44 -1.51 -3.67 -2.69
CA ILE A 44 -2.11 -2.34 -2.70
C ILE A 44 -1.46 -1.44 -3.75
N HIS A 45 -0.13 -1.51 -3.90
CA HIS A 45 0.60 -0.74 -4.90
C HIS A 45 0.08 -1.08 -6.30
N GLU A 46 0.17 -2.35 -6.68
CA GLU A 46 -0.19 -2.84 -8.00
C GLU A 46 -1.67 -2.68 -8.31
N TYR A 47 -2.55 -2.84 -7.30
CA TYR A 47 -3.98 -2.63 -7.46
C TYR A 47 -4.32 -1.14 -7.69
N ILE A 48 -3.73 -0.23 -6.92
CA ILE A 48 -4.01 1.20 -7.04
C ILE A 48 -3.38 1.77 -8.33
N GLU A 49 -2.13 1.43 -8.63
CA GLU A 49 -1.44 1.93 -9.82
C GLU A 49 -2.03 1.35 -11.10
N HIS A 50 -2.11 0.02 -11.22
CA HIS A 50 -2.37 -0.63 -12.51
C HIS A 50 -3.78 -1.19 -12.67
N VAL A 51 -4.43 -1.69 -11.61
CA VAL A 51 -5.82 -2.20 -11.71
C VAL A 51 -6.82 -1.03 -11.72
N MET A 52 -6.64 -0.04 -10.85
CA MET A 52 -7.48 1.16 -10.81
C MET A 52 -6.99 2.28 -11.75
N GLY A 53 -5.75 2.22 -12.23
CA GLY A 53 -5.19 3.21 -13.16
C GLY A 53 -4.91 4.58 -12.54
N LEU A 54 -4.75 4.66 -11.21
CA LEU A 54 -4.56 5.93 -10.49
C LEU A 54 -3.10 6.41 -10.47
N GLY A 55 -2.18 5.59 -10.96
CA GLY A 55 -0.76 5.91 -11.11
C GLY A 55 0.05 5.85 -9.80
N HIS A 56 1.36 5.76 -9.96
CA HIS A 56 2.33 5.59 -8.88
C HIS A 56 2.13 6.48 -7.64
N ARG A 57 1.83 7.77 -7.83
CA ARG A 57 1.65 8.71 -6.69
C ARG A 57 0.48 8.32 -5.79
N ALA A 58 -0.60 7.78 -6.33
CA ALA A 58 -1.73 7.31 -5.55
C ALA A 58 -1.39 5.98 -4.85
N ALA A 59 -0.66 5.09 -5.53
CA ALA A 59 -0.18 3.81 -4.99
C ALA A 59 0.75 4.03 -3.79
N SER A 60 1.82 4.82 -3.95
CA SER A 60 2.75 5.17 -2.86
C SER A 60 2.10 5.92 -1.70
N TYR A 61 0.93 6.53 -1.91
CA TYR A 61 0.15 7.14 -0.84
C TYR A 61 -0.71 6.10 -0.11
N ALA A 62 -1.35 5.18 -0.85
CA ALA A 62 -2.12 4.07 -0.27
C ALA A 62 -1.25 3.08 0.53
N GLU A 63 -0.02 2.81 0.09
CA GLU A 63 0.98 2.05 0.87
C GLU A 63 1.25 2.70 2.22
N LYS A 64 1.52 4.01 2.24
CA LYS A 64 1.77 4.77 3.49
C LYS A 64 0.56 4.73 4.41
N ILE A 65 -0.65 4.79 3.85
CA ILE A 65 -1.89 4.60 4.61
C ILE A 65 -1.89 3.22 5.27
N VAL A 66 -1.71 2.15 4.50
CA VAL A 66 -1.86 0.79 5.05
C VAL A 66 -0.71 0.43 5.99
N ARG A 67 0.54 0.81 5.69
CA ARG A 67 1.67 0.70 6.63
C ARG A 67 1.40 1.45 7.94
N GLY A 68 0.83 2.65 7.87
CA GLY A 68 0.42 3.40 9.06
C GLY A 68 -0.64 2.67 9.89
N LEU A 69 -1.73 2.21 9.26
CA LEU A 69 -2.80 1.45 9.93
C LEU A 69 -2.30 0.14 10.55
N LEU A 70 -1.38 -0.57 9.88
CA LEU A 70 -0.80 -1.82 10.38
C LEU A 70 0.12 -1.54 11.58
N LEU A 71 0.98 -0.51 11.52
CA LEU A 71 1.86 -0.12 12.63
C LEU A 71 1.12 0.52 13.81
N GLU A 72 -0.01 1.20 13.57
CA GLU A 72 -0.86 1.76 14.64
C GLU A 72 -1.56 0.69 15.48
N THR A 73 -1.64 -0.57 15.03
CA THR A 73 -2.16 -1.68 15.87
C THR A 73 -1.32 -1.95 17.14
N GLY A 74 -0.18 -1.26 17.32
CA GLY A 74 0.60 -1.23 18.56
C GLY A 74 0.87 0.15 19.18
N LYS A 75 0.50 1.28 18.55
CA LYS A 75 0.87 2.63 19.05
C LYS A 75 -0.14 3.74 18.70
N THR A 76 -0.53 4.50 19.71
CA THR A 76 -1.16 5.83 19.58
C THR A 76 -0.16 6.85 19.05
N VAL A 77 -0.57 7.74 18.11
CA VAL A 77 0.28 8.82 17.56
C VAL A 77 -0.49 10.15 17.44
N GLU A 78 0.22 11.28 17.55
CA GLU A 78 -0.23 12.68 17.66
C GLU A 78 0.78 13.58 16.88
N ILE A 79 0.57 14.83 16.44
CA ILE A 79 -0.42 15.92 16.68
C ILE A 79 -0.68 16.64 15.33
N GLY A 80 -1.78 17.40 15.14
CA GLY A 80 -1.96 18.26 13.94
C GLY A 80 -3.04 19.37 14.00
N GLU A 81 -2.61 20.60 14.28
CA GLU A 81 -3.13 21.97 13.99
C GLU A 81 -4.63 22.42 14.01
N GLU A 82 -5.69 21.60 14.04
CA GLU A 82 -7.09 22.12 14.01
C GLU A 82 -7.98 21.79 15.22
N GLY A 83 -7.39 21.44 16.37
CA GLY A 83 -8.12 21.33 17.66
C GLY A 83 -9.14 20.18 17.78
N ARG A 84 -9.45 19.49 16.68
CA ARG A 84 -10.10 18.17 16.66
C ARG A 84 -9.10 17.13 16.14
N MET A 85 -8.87 16.09 16.93
CA MET A 85 -8.13 14.92 16.48
C MET A 85 -8.86 14.26 15.30
N LEU A 86 -8.15 14.12 14.18
CA LEU A 86 -8.48 13.16 13.14
C LEU A 86 -7.61 11.92 13.38
N SER A 87 -8.25 10.77 13.54
CA SER A 87 -7.58 9.47 13.46
C SER A 87 -6.81 9.34 12.15
N PHE A 88 -5.78 8.51 12.10
CA PHE A 88 -5.07 8.22 10.85
C PHE A 88 -6.02 7.82 9.71
N ARG A 89 -7.09 7.06 10.03
CA ARG A 89 -8.17 6.71 9.10
C ARG A 89 -8.94 7.92 8.55
N GLU A 90 -9.14 8.96 9.35
CA GLU A 90 -9.75 10.22 8.90
C GLU A 90 -8.78 11.05 8.06
N GLN A 91 -7.49 11.12 8.45
CA GLN A 91 -6.44 11.79 7.66
C GLN A 91 -6.26 11.14 6.28
N ALA A 92 -6.14 9.82 6.25
CA ALA A 92 -6.09 8.99 5.04
C ALA A 92 -7.27 9.27 4.10
N LYS A 93 -8.50 9.38 4.65
CA LYS A 93 -9.69 9.73 3.88
C LYS A 93 -9.61 11.13 3.27
N VAL A 94 -9.16 12.13 4.02
CA VAL A 94 -9.06 13.52 3.54
C VAL A 94 -8.09 13.61 2.35
N GLU A 95 -6.88 13.07 2.48
CA GLU A 95 -5.89 13.11 1.40
C GLU A 95 -6.28 12.25 0.19
N PHE A 96 -6.87 11.06 0.40
CA PHE A 96 -7.39 10.24 -0.70
C PHE A 96 -8.52 10.96 -1.46
N THR A 97 -9.34 11.75 -0.76
CA THR A 97 -10.40 12.57 -1.39
C THR A 97 -9.80 13.70 -2.22
N LYS A 98 -8.73 14.35 -1.75
CA LYS A 98 -8.00 15.38 -2.53
C LYS A 98 -7.44 14.81 -3.84
N LEU A 99 -6.80 13.63 -3.78
CA LEU A 99 -6.24 12.93 -4.96
C LEU A 99 -7.30 12.47 -5.96
N TRP A 100 -8.54 12.22 -5.52
CA TRP A 100 -9.65 11.82 -6.40
C TRP A 100 -10.35 13.00 -7.09
N MET A 101 -10.13 14.23 -6.61
CA MET A 101 -10.76 15.45 -7.15
C MET A 101 -9.82 16.29 -8.03
N SER A 102 -8.61 15.78 -8.33
CA SER A 102 -7.57 16.42 -9.15
C SER A 102 -7.35 15.72 -10.49
#